data_AF-A0A7S2E0T7-F1
#
_entry.id   AF-A0A7S2E0T7-F1
#
_cell.length_a   1.000
_cell.length_b   1.000
_cell.length_c   1.000
_cell.angle_alpha   90.00
_cell.angle_beta   90.00
_cell.angle_gamma   90.00
#
_symmetry.space_group_name_H-M   'P 1'
#
loop_
_entity.id
_entity.type
_entity.pdbx_description
1 polymer ?
#
loop_
_entity_poly.entity_id
_entity_poly.type
_entity_poly.pdbx_seq_one_letter_code
_entity_poly.pdbx_strand_id
1 'polypeptide(L)'
;DKAQNDVVLLEAKRKAAEGEESVLKAQETWDFKIGSARRQHERDREEDAERIARYEQRAAENTRRIKTLEAEIASFKSRATMPPPPPPALVAPVFANDGEALSSFLSRLNLDAHLVALEEEELDVALLRSMGRDELMSNMIELGLTETEAARMAASLFPAS
;
A
#
# COMPACT_ATOMS: atom_id res chain seq x y z
N ASP A 1 64.26 59.48 -46.16
CA ASP A 1 64.04 58.09 -46.60
C ASP A 1 64.33 57.03 -45.53
N LYS A 2 65.58 56.84 -45.08
CA LYS A 2 65.91 55.76 -44.13
C LYS A 2 65.18 55.85 -42.77
N ALA A 3 65.17 57.02 -42.15
CA ALA A 3 64.46 57.25 -40.88
C ALA A 3 62.94 57.05 -40.99
N GLN A 4 62.37 57.30 -42.17
CA GLN A 4 60.93 57.16 -42.42
C GLN A 4 60.54 55.68 -42.57
N ASN A 5 61.40 54.88 -43.21
CA ASN A 5 61.25 53.42 -43.26
C ASN A 5 61.37 52.77 -41.88
N ASP A 6 62.29 53.25 -41.03
CA ASP A 6 62.46 52.70 -39.67
C ASP A 6 61.23 52.95 -38.79
N VAL A 7 60.59 54.13 -38.91
CA VAL A 7 59.34 54.46 -38.20
C VAL A 7 58.19 53.55 -38.66
N VAL A 8 58.02 53.35 -39.97
CA VAL A 8 56.98 52.46 -40.51
C VAL A 8 57.18 51.01 -40.04
N LEU A 9 58.43 50.55 -39.97
CA LEU A 9 58.74 49.19 -39.53
C LEU A 9 58.45 48.99 -38.03
N LEU A 10 58.69 50.00 -37.20
CA LEU A 10 58.35 50.00 -35.78
C LEU A 10 56.83 50.01 -35.56
N GLU A 11 56.10 50.84 -36.30
CA GLU A 11 54.63 50.86 -36.24
C GLU A 11 54.02 49.53 -36.69
N ALA A 12 54.56 48.92 -37.73
CA ALA A 12 54.12 47.59 -38.19
C ALA A 12 54.33 46.51 -37.12
N LYS A 13 55.49 46.51 -36.46
CA LYS A 13 55.78 45.59 -35.34
C LYS A 13 54.84 45.81 -34.16
N ARG A 14 54.55 47.06 -33.83
CA ARG A 14 53.60 47.40 -32.77
C ARG A 14 52.19 46.91 -33.09
N LYS A 15 51.70 47.14 -34.31
CA LYS A 15 50.40 46.64 -34.75
C LYS A 15 50.33 45.11 -34.77
N ALA A 16 51.42 44.43 -35.12
CA ALA A 16 51.49 42.97 -35.07
C ALA A 16 51.36 42.47 -33.62
N ALA A 17 52.09 43.07 -32.67
CA ALA A 17 52.00 42.72 -31.25
C ALA A 17 50.61 42.99 -30.65
N GLU A 18 50.01 44.15 -30.95
CA GLU A 18 48.63 44.47 -30.55
C GLU A 18 47.62 43.49 -31.16
N GLY A 19 47.86 43.04 -32.40
CA GLY A 19 47.07 42.01 -33.07
C GLY A 19 47.16 40.65 -32.37
N GLU A 20 48.36 40.19 -32.04
CA GLU A 20 48.58 38.94 -31.30
C GLU A 20 47.91 38.96 -29.92
N GLU A 21 48.03 40.07 -29.19
CA GLU A 21 47.37 40.25 -27.90
C GLU A 21 45.84 40.21 -28.04
N SER A 22 45.28 40.81 -29.09
CA SER A 22 43.84 40.78 -29.36
C SER A 22 43.32 39.37 -29.66
N VAL A 23 44.11 38.55 -30.38
CA VAL A 23 43.77 37.16 -30.68
C VAL A 23 43.77 36.32 -29.41
N LEU A 24 44.78 36.48 -28.54
CA LEU A 24 44.84 35.78 -27.26
C LEU A 24 43.64 36.09 -26.37
N LYS A 25 43.28 37.37 -26.22
CA LYS A 25 42.09 37.77 -25.44
C LYS A 25 40.80 37.20 -26.02
N ALA A 26 40.68 37.18 -27.35
CA ALA A 26 39.53 36.60 -28.02
C ALA A 26 39.45 35.08 -27.75
N GLN A 27 40.59 34.38 -27.82
CA GLN A 27 40.67 32.95 -27.55
C GLN A 27 40.29 32.63 -26.11
N GLU A 28 40.86 33.33 -25.12
CA GLU A 28 40.50 33.16 -23.70
C GLU A 28 39.01 33.38 -23.44
N THR A 29 38.41 34.39 -24.10
CA THR A 29 36.98 34.68 -23.99
C THR A 29 36.14 33.54 -24.58
N TRP A 30 36.54 32.99 -25.72
CA TRP A 30 35.85 31.86 -26.34
C TRP A 30 35.97 30.59 -25.51
N ASP A 31 37.16 30.27 -25.02
CA ASP A 31 37.40 29.11 -24.15
C ASP A 31 36.57 29.21 -22.86
N PHE A 32 36.51 30.41 -22.26
CA PHE A 32 35.67 30.65 -21.10
C PHE A 32 34.18 30.44 -21.40
N LYS A 33 33.69 30.97 -22.53
CA LYS A 33 32.28 30.83 -22.96
C LYS A 33 31.92 29.37 -23.26
N ILE A 34 32.80 28.64 -23.94
CA ILE A 34 32.58 27.22 -24.25
C ILE A 34 32.59 26.40 -22.95
N GLY A 35 33.55 26.65 -22.07
CA GLY A 35 33.65 25.97 -20.77
C GLY A 35 32.45 26.27 -19.85
N SER A 36 31.95 27.50 -19.84
CA SER A 36 30.76 27.86 -19.05
C SER A 36 29.49 27.25 -19.63
N ALA A 37 29.29 27.29 -20.95
CA ALA A 37 28.16 26.68 -21.62
C ALA A 37 28.10 25.16 -21.39
N ARG A 38 29.25 24.47 -21.47
CA ARG A 38 29.32 23.03 -21.18
C ARG A 38 28.88 22.70 -19.76
N ARG A 39 29.41 23.43 -18.77
CA ARG A 39 29.05 23.24 -17.36
C ARG A 39 27.57 23.53 -17.10
N GLN A 40 27.00 24.52 -17.76
CA GLN A 40 25.57 24.80 -17.64
C GLN A 40 24.74 23.65 -18.19
N HIS A 41 25.07 23.17 -19.39
CA HIS A 41 24.34 22.07 -20.00
C HIS A 41 24.49 20.74 -19.22
N GLU A 42 25.63 20.50 -18.57
CA GLU A 42 25.79 19.36 -17.66
C GLU A 42 24.86 19.48 -16.43
N ARG A 43 24.77 20.67 -15.82
CA ARG A 43 23.79 20.93 -14.74
C ARG A 43 22.36 20.75 -15.19
N ASP A 44 22.00 21.31 -16.36
CA ASP A 44 20.64 21.20 -16.89
C ASP A 44 20.25 19.72 -17.13
N ARG A 45 21.20 18.90 -17.60
CA ARG A 45 20.99 17.45 -17.74
C ARG A 45 20.80 16.74 -16.40
N GLU A 46 21.57 17.10 -15.38
CA GLU A 46 21.42 16.54 -14.04
C GLU A 46 20.04 16.91 -13.45
N GLU A 47 19.63 18.17 -13.55
CA GLU A 47 18.32 18.64 -13.11
C GLU A 47 17.16 17.96 -13.84
N ASP A 48 17.29 17.79 -15.16
CA ASP A 48 16.31 17.07 -15.98
C ASP A 48 16.24 15.58 -15.61
N ALA A 49 17.39 14.94 -15.37
CA ALA A 49 17.44 13.54 -14.93
C ALA A 49 16.75 13.35 -13.58
N GLU A 50 17.00 14.24 -12.61
CA GLU A 50 16.30 14.22 -11.32
C GLU A 50 14.79 14.44 -11.48
N ARG A 51 14.41 15.38 -12.35
CA ARG A 51 13.00 15.67 -12.62
C ARG A 51 12.29 14.45 -13.22
N ILE A 52 12.92 13.77 -14.18
CA ILE A 52 12.41 12.53 -14.78
C ILE A 52 12.26 11.45 -13.71
N ALA A 53 13.29 11.21 -12.89
CA ALA A 53 13.22 10.20 -11.83
C ALA A 53 12.06 10.45 -10.85
N ARG A 54 11.83 11.71 -10.46
CA ARG A 54 10.69 12.10 -9.62
C ARG A 54 9.35 11.81 -10.30
N TYR A 55 9.23 12.06 -11.60
CA TYR A 55 8.01 11.75 -12.35
C TYR A 55 7.76 10.26 -12.48
N GLU A 56 8.80 9.46 -12.74
CA GLU A 56 8.70 8.00 -12.81
C GLU A 56 8.25 7.39 -11.48
N GLN A 57 8.81 7.86 -10.36
CA GLN A 57 8.39 7.43 -9.03
C GLN A 57 6.91 7.75 -8.77
N ARG A 58 6.47 8.98 -9.08
CA ARG A 58 5.06 9.38 -8.95
C ARG A 58 4.14 8.56 -9.85
N ALA A 59 4.57 8.24 -11.07
CA ALA A 59 3.80 7.41 -11.99
C ALA A 59 3.62 5.97 -11.45
N ALA A 60 4.68 5.39 -10.87
CA ALA A 60 4.62 4.08 -10.23
C ALA A 60 3.68 4.08 -9.01
N GLU A 61 3.74 5.12 -8.17
CA GLU A 61 2.85 5.27 -7.02
C GLU A 61 1.39 5.43 -7.45
N ASN A 62 1.12 6.29 -8.44
CA ASN A 62 -0.21 6.46 -9.00
C ASN A 62 -0.76 5.16 -9.59
N THR A 63 0.07 4.37 -10.27
CA THR A 63 -0.34 3.06 -10.80
C THR A 63 -0.77 2.11 -9.69
N ARG A 64 -0.03 2.07 -8.57
CA ARG A 64 -0.43 1.26 -7.40
C ARG A 64 -1.76 1.73 -6.82
N ARG A 65 -1.92 3.05 -6.65
CA ARG A 65 -3.16 3.64 -6.14
C ARG A 65 -4.36 3.34 -7.04
N ILE A 66 -4.20 3.43 -8.36
CA ILE A 66 -5.25 3.09 -9.32
C ILE A 66 -5.69 1.63 -9.16
N LYS A 67 -4.74 0.68 -9.09
CA LYS A 67 -5.07 -0.74 -8.89
C LYS A 67 -5.84 -1.00 -7.60
N THR A 68 -5.46 -0.35 -6.51
CA THR A 68 -6.19 -0.46 -5.24
C THR A 68 -7.62 0.07 -5.37
N LEU A 69 -7.79 1.25 -5.97
CA LEU A 69 -9.11 1.83 -6.18
C LEU A 69 -9.98 0.98 -7.12
N GLU A 70 -9.40 0.38 -8.16
CA GLU A 70 -10.10 -0.57 -9.04
C GLU A 70 -10.60 -1.80 -8.27
N ALA A 71 -9.79 -2.35 -7.37
CA ALA A 71 -10.18 -3.47 -6.53
C ALA A 71 -11.30 -3.09 -5.53
N GLU A 72 -11.23 -1.91 -4.93
CA GLU A 72 -12.28 -1.38 -4.07
C GLU A 72 -13.60 -1.18 -4.85
N ILE A 73 -13.53 -0.59 -6.05
CA ILE A 73 -14.72 -0.43 -6.89
C ILE A 73 -15.31 -1.79 -7.28
N ALA A 74 -14.47 -2.77 -7.61
CA ALA A 74 -14.93 -4.12 -7.92
C ALA A 74 -15.63 -4.78 -6.70
N SER A 75 -15.11 -4.60 -5.49
CA SER A 75 -15.73 -5.13 -4.26
C SER A 75 -17.04 -4.42 -3.91
N PHE A 76 -17.11 -3.09 -4.11
CA PHE A 76 -18.35 -2.36 -3.95
C PHE A 76 -19.41 -2.78 -4.96
N LYS A 77 -19.03 -2.99 -6.23
CA LYS A 77 -19.94 -3.49 -7.27
C LYS A 77 -20.45 -4.88 -6.94
N SER A 78 -19.59 -5.81 -6.55
CA SER A 78 -20.03 -7.16 -6.18
C SER A 78 -20.99 -7.14 -4.99
N ARG A 79 -20.72 -6.30 -3.98
CA ARG A 79 -21.61 -6.11 -2.83
C ARG A 79 -22.94 -5.46 -3.20
N ALA A 80 -22.96 -4.53 -4.14
CA ALA A 80 -24.17 -3.88 -4.60
C ALA A 80 -25.05 -4.81 -5.47
N THR A 81 -24.46 -5.79 -6.16
CA THR A 81 -25.21 -6.78 -6.94
C THR A 81 -25.58 -8.04 -6.16
N MET A 82 -25.02 -8.22 -4.95
CA MET A 82 -25.48 -9.30 -4.08
C MET A 82 -26.91 -8.97 -3.63
N PRO A 83 -27.86 -9.92 -3.77
CA PRO A 83 -29.16 -9.76 -3.14
C PRO A 83 -28.94 -9.52 -1.64
N PRO A 84 -29.78 -8.69 -0.99
CA PRO A 84 -29.72 -8.57 0.45
C PRO A 84 -29.72 -9.99 1.04
N PRO A 85 -28.88 -10.28 2.05
CA PRO A 85 -28.96 -11.57 2.71
C PRO A 85 -30.43 -11.78 3.07
N PRO A 86 -30.96 -13.02 2.90
CA PRO A 86 -32.34 -13.29 3.27
C PRO A 86 -32.55 -12.70 4.66
N PRO A 87 -33.68 -12.01 4.91
CA PRO A 87 -33.97 -11.50 6.25
C PRO A 87 -33.67 -12.66 7.20
N PRO A 88 -32.92 -12.44 8.29
CA PRO A 88 -32.62 -13.51 9.23
C PRO A 88 -33.96 -14.16 9.48
N ALA A 89 -34.08 -15.44 9.09
CA ALA A 89 -35.30 -16.15 9.37
C ALA A 89 -35.56 -15.86 10.85
N LEU A 90 -36.80 -15.51 11.20
CA LEU A 90 -37.21 -15.54 12.59
C LEU A 90 -37.15 -17.02 12.97
N VAL A 91 -35.93 -17.53 13.13
CA VAL A 91 -35.62 -18.81 13.70
C VAL A 91 -36.09 -18.58 15.12
N ALA A 92 -37.27 -19.12 15.43
CA ALA A 92 -37.71 -19.22 16.79
C ALA A 92 -36.50 -19.67 17.62
N PRO A 93 -36.19 -19.01 18.75
CA PRO A 93 -34.98 -19.30 19.50
C PRO A 93 -34.88 -20.81 19.69
N VAL A 94 -33.82 -21.38 19.12
CA VAL A 94 -33.62 -22.82 19.00
C VAL A 94 -33.01 -23.26 20.32
N PHE A 95 -33.84 -23.36 21.36
CA PHE A 95 -33.37 -23.73 22.69
C PHE A 95 -32.94 -25.19 22.71
N ALA A 96 -31.82 -25.48 23.36
CA ALA A 96 -31.41 -26.86 23.58
C ALA A 96 -32.57 -27.64 24.24
N ASN A 97 -32.87 -28.84 23.75
CA ASN A 97 -33.83 -29.72 24.41
C ASN A 97 -33.15 -30.45 25.57
N ASP A 98 -33.90 -30.80 26.61
CA ASP A 98 -33.37 -31.63 27.70
C ASP A 98 -33.06 -33.04 27.19
N GLY A 99 -31.84 -33.52 27.40
CA GLY A 99 -31.38 -34.82 26.89
C GLY A 99 -31.02 -34.83 25.40
N GLU A 100 -30.86 -33.66 24.77
CA GLU A 100 -30.40 -33.57 23.39
C GLU A 100 -28.95 -34.03 23.25
N ALA A 101 -28.68 -34.87 22.25
CA ALA A 101 -27.32 -35.28 21.90
C ALA A 101 -26.52 -34.08 21.37
N LEU A 102 -25.23 -34.00 21.73
CA LEU A 102 -24.35 -32.90 21.32
C LEU A 102 -24.31 -32.72 19.79
N SER A 103 -24.20 -33.80 19.03
CA SER A 103 -24.19 -33.77 17.56
C SER A 103 -25.46 -33.15 16.97
N SER A 104 -26.64 -33.52 17.48
CA SER A 104 -27.92 -32.94 17.07
C SER A 104 -28.01 -31.44 17.41
N PHE A 105 -27.50 -31.07 18.59
CA PHE A 105 -27.46 -29.69 19.05
C PHE A 105 -26.56 -28.81 18.17
N LEU A 106 -25.35 -29.28 17.85
CA LEU A 106 -24.41 -28.58 16.98
C LEU A 106 -24.92 -28.48 15.53
N SER A 107 -25.53 -29.54 15.01
CA SER A 107 -26.10 -29.54 13.66
C SER A 107 -27.19 -28.47 13.49
N ARG A 108 -28.05 -28.31 14.50
CA ARG A 108 -29.05 -27.23 14.53
C ARG A 108 -28.45 -25.83 14.52
N LEU A 109 -27.30 -25.65 15.16
CA LEU A 109 -26.58 -24.38 15.20
C LEU A 109 -25.65 -24.17 13.99
N ASN A 110 -25.60 -25.16 13.09
CA ASN A 110 -24.66 -25.22 11.97
C ASN A 110 -23.19 -25.15 12.45
N LEU A 111 -22.88 -25.89 13.51
CA LEU A 111 -21.58 -25.99 14.18
C LEU A 111 -21.00 -27.42 14.11
N ASP A 112 -21.43 -28.24 13.15
CA ASP A 112 -20.98 -29.64 12.99
C ASP A 112 -19.45 -29.77 12.87
N ALA A 113 -18.78 -28.74 12.34
CA ALA A 113 -17.32 -28.68 12.24
C ALA A 113 -16.61 -28.74 13.60
N HIS A 114 -17.29 -28.35 14.68
CA HIS A 114 -16.75 -28.28 16.04
C HIS A 114 -17.06 -29.53 16.88
N LEU A 115 -17.79 -30.51 16.33
CA LEU A 115 -18.19 -31.71 17.06
C LEU A 115 -16.99 -32.49 17.61
N VAL A 116 -15.94 -32.67 16.79
CA VAL A 116 -14.74 -33.42 17.20
C VAL A 116 -14.03 -32.74 18.37
N ALA A 117 -13.87 -31.42 18.32
CA ALA A 117 -13.20 -30.67 19.39
C ALA A 117 -13.99 -30.71 20.71
N LEU A 118 -15.32 -30.72 20.65
CA LEU A 118 -16.18 -30.81 21.83
C LEU A 118 -16.28 -32.23 22.37
N GLU A 119 -16.24 -33.26 21.51
CA GLU A 119 -16.18 -34.67 21.92
C GLU A 119 -14.84 -35.04 22.55
N GLU A 120 -13.72 -34.48 22.07
CA GLU A 120 -12.38 -34.68 22.65
C GLU A 120 -12.29 -34.16 24.09
N GLU A 121 -13.01 -33.08 24.41
CA GLU A 121 -13.13 -32.51 25.75
C GLU A 121 -14.23 -33.17 26.58
N GLU A 122 -14.82 -34.27 26.10
CA GLU A 122 -15.92 -35.01 26.73
C GLU A 122 -17.12 -34.12 27.11
N LEU A 123 -17.35 -33.05 26.35
CA LEU A 123 -18.42 -32.08 26.63
C LEU A 123 -19.76 -32.63 26.13
N ASP A 124 -20.79 -32.51 26.96
CA ASP A 124 -22.17 -32.77 26.57
C ASP A 124 -23.05 -31.53 26.80
N VAL A 125 -24.27 -31.54 26.24
CA VAL A 125 -25.20 -30.41 26.35
C VAL A 125 -25.55 -30.10 27.81
N ALA A 126 -25.54 -31.09 28.70
CA ALA A 126 -25.84 -30.90 30.11
C ALA A 126 -24.71 -30.15 30.83
N LEU A 127 -23.46 -30.52 30.55
CA LEU A 127 -22.25 -29.90 31.09
C LEU A 127 -22.13 -28.47 30.58
N LEU A 128 -22.35 -28.23 29.28
CA LEU A 128 -22.35 -26.89 28.69
C LEU A 128 -23.38 -25.95 29.35
N ARG A 129 -24.54 -26.46 29.77
CA ARG A 129 -25.51 -25.67 30.54
C ARG A 129 -25.07 -25.38 31.97
N SER A 130 -24.30 -26.29 32.57
CA SER A 130 -23.83 -26.15 33.95
C SER A 130 -22.69 -25.14 34.11
N MET A 131 -21.91 -24.92 33.05
CA MET A 131 -20.76 -24.00 33.03
C MET A 131 -21.17 -22.52 33.15
N GLY A 132 -22.44 -22.17 32.92
CA GLY A 132 -22.87 -20.77 32.93
C GLY A 132 -22.38 -20.00 31.69
N ARG A 133 -22.99 -18.84 31.45
CA ARG A 133 -22.89 -18.15 30.15
C ARG A 133 -21.48 -17.63 29.84
N ASP A 134 -20.82 -16.98 30.80
CA ASP A 134 -19.54 -16.31 30.56
C ASP A 134 -18.39 -17.33 30.44
N GLU A 135 -18.43 -18.40 31.25
CA GLU A 135 -17.47 -19.50 31.19
C GLU A 135 -17.63 -20.30 29.90
N LEU A 136 -18.87 -20.59 29.49
CA LEU A 136 -19.14 -21.20 28.18
C LEU A 136 -18.56 -20.37 27.04
N MET A 137 -18.79 -19.05 27.04
CA MET A 137 -18.26 -18.16 26.01
C MET A 137 -16.73 -18.21 25.93
N SER A 138 -16.04 -18.15 27.08
CA SER A 138 -14.58 -18.22 27.13
C SER A 138 -14.07 -19.56 26.60
N ASN A 139 -14.62 -20.67 27.09
CA ASN A 139 -14.17 -22.00 26.73
C ASN A 139 -14.44 -22.33 25.25
N MET A 140 -15.57 -21.87 24.70
CA MET A 140 -15.85 -22.05 23.28
C MET A 140 -14.87 -21.30 22.38
N ILE A 141 -14.45 -20.09 22.78
CA ILE A 141 -13.44 -19.32 22.03
C ILE A 141 -12.07 -20.00 22.12
N GLU A 142 -11.71 -20.56 23.29
CA GLU A 142 -10.47 -21.32 23.47
C GLU A 142 -10.44 -22.60 22.63
N LEU A 143 -11.61 -23.25 22.44
CA LEU A 143 -11.78 -24.40 21.55
C LEU A 143 -11.86 -24.03 20.05
N GLY A 144 -11.69 -22.75 19.72
CA GLY A 144 -11.56 -22.28 18.34
C GLY A 144 -12.87 -21.86 17.67
N LEU A 145 -13.97 -21.74 18.42
CA LEU A 145 -15.20 -21.12 17.91
C LEU A 145 -14.98 -19.61 17.76
N THR A 146 -15.54 -19.03 16.71
CA THR A 146 -15.60 -17.57 16.59
C THR A 146 -16.52 -16.98 17.67
N GLU A 147 -16.31 -15.71 18.02
CA GLU A 147 -17.15 -15.00 19.00
C GLU A 147 -18.65 -15.07 18.64
N THR A 148 -18.97 -15.04 17.34
CA THR A 148 -20.35 -15.16 16.84
C THR A 148 -20.93 -16.57 16.93
N GLU A 149 -20.10 -17.61 16.92
CA GLU A 149 -20.52 -19.01 17.09
C GLU A 149 -20.70 -19.33 18.56
N ALA A 150 -19.75 -18.92 19.41
CA ALA A 150 -19.86 -19.01 20.85
C ALA A 150 -21.12 -18.28 21.36
N ALA A 151 -21.38 -17.06 20.86
CA ALA A 151 -22.58 -16.29 21.22
C ALA A 151 -23.88 -16.99 20.79
N ARG A 152 -23.89 -17.66 19.63
CA ARG A 152 -25.04 -18.46 19.17
C ARG A 152 -25.29 -19.67 20.05
N MET A 153 -24.24 -20.37 20.47
CA MET A 153 -24.34 -21.49 21.39
C MET A 153 -24.85 -21.05 22.77
N ALA A 154 -24.28 -19.98 23.32
CA ALA A 154 -24.68 -19.41 24.59
C ALA A 154 -26.15 -18.94 24.57
N ALA A 155 -26.60 -18.29 23.49
CA ALA A 155 -27.99 -17.87 23.35
C ALA A 155 -28.98 -19.05 23.24
N SER A 156 -28.53 -20.20 22.76
CA SER A 156 -29.33 -21.43 22.65
C SER A 156 -29.45 -22.18 23.98
N LEU A 157 -28.43 -22.11 24.83
CA LEU A 157 -28.39 -22.77 26.15
C LEU A 157 -28.95 -21.90 27.27
N PHE A 158 -28.79 -20.58 27.17
CA PHE A 158 -29.22 -19.60 28.17
C PHE A 158 -30.19 -18.60 27.51
N PRO A 159 -31.51 -18.89 27.50
CA PRO A 159 -32.50 -17.91 27.09
C PRO A 159 -32.32 -16.61 27.87
N ALA A 160 -32.43 -15.47 27.20
CA ALA A 160 -32.57 -14.21 27.91
C ALA A 160 -33.90 -14.25 28.68
N SER A 161 -33.82 -14.33 30.01
CA SER A 161 -34.97 -14.13 30.91
C SER A 161 -35.55 -12.72 30.78
#